data_AF-A0A812I603-F1
#
_entry.id   AF-A0A812I603-F1
#
_cell.length_a   1.000
_cell.length_b   1.000
_cell.length_c   1.000
_cell.angle_alpha   90.00
_cell.angle_beta   90.00
_cell.angle_gamma   90.00
#
_symmetry.space_group_name_H-M   'P 1'
#
loop_
_entity.id
_entity.type
_entity.pdbx_description
1 polymer ?
#
loop_
_entity_poly.entity_id
_entity_poly.type
_entity_poly.pdbx_seq_one_letter_code
_entity_poly.pdbx_strand_id
1 'polypeptide(L)'
;MQSSLLLMKLLRVPHRSIHLLLDINHKAIEDMEKRLCELRRVFVAKEEKKIVFGDGKNWKDVEADEATFDKRDISNELDFKHLMKNKNTTIMWEQWAGCIQSGHPQSLVLQRLTPKVTVTRAPGPGAIRRVEWKQIGTKLLKDRNVVLHTDSAKSYKLVIPGVIHDRVVHCRKRVKQNGKYTWMHPKYVSIVKHTLPKSKKILSRKSGTQVIDRCWRFLQDRIQINQHSKAGSHLLRAKLRAAQYEYWYRNTDLWLKCSELCADHMKLFM
;
A
#
# COMPACT_ATOMS: atom_id res chain seq x y z
N MET A 1 11.49 -27.43 -16.51
CA MET A 1 12.39 -26.79 -15.52
C MET A 1 11.97 -25.35 -15.18
N GLN A 2 11.75 -24.46 -16.16
CA GLN A 2 11.32 -23.07 -15.87
C GLN A 2 9.98 -22.98 -15.14
N SER A 3 9.01 -23.83 -15.48
CA SER A 3 7.71 -23.94 -14.79
C SER A 3 7.88 -24.31 -13.31
N SER A 4 8.72 -25.30 -13.00
CA SER A 4 9.05 -25.73 -11.64
C SER A 4 9.70 -24.61 -10.83
N LEU A 5 10.66 -23.89 -11.44
CA LEU A 5 11.29 -22.72 -10.83
C LEU A 5 10.26 -21.61 -10.54
N LEU A 6 9.39 -21.31 -11.51
CA LEU A 6 8.32 -20.34 -11.33
C LEU A 6 7.38 -20.74 -10.18
N LEU A 7 6.94 -22.00 -10.14
CA LEU A 7 6.06 -22.51 -9.09
C LEU A 7 6.72 -22.37 -7.71
N MET A 8 7.98 -22.77 -7.56
CA MET A 8 8.72 -22.61 -6.30
C MET A 8 8.84 -21.14 -5.89
N LYS A 9 9.00 -20.21 -6.86
CA LYS A 9 9.00 -18.78 -6.60
C LYS A 9 7.62 -18.26 -6.16
N LEU A 10 6.53 -18.73 -6.75
CA LEU A 10 5.17 -18.40 -6.30
C LEU A 10 4.88 -18.90 -4.88
N LEU A 11 5.40 -20.08 -4.54
CA LEU A 11 5.34 -20.66 -3.19
C LEU A 11 6.34 -20.03 -2.21
N ARG A 12 7.10 -19.03 -2.65
CA ARG A 12 8.09 -18.29 -1.86
C ARG A 12 9.17 -19.18 -1.24
N VAL A 13 9.55 -20.26 -1.92
CA VAL A 13 10.67 -21.12 -1.51
C VAL A 13 11.97 -20.30 -1.53
N PRO A 14 12.81 -20.38 -0.48
CA PRO A 14 14.09 -19.66 -0.43
C PRO A 14 15.01 -20.02 -1.59
N HIS A 15 15.78 -19.04 -2.10
CA HIS A 15 16.67 -19.24 -3.26
C HIS A 15 17.67 -20.38 -3.06
N ARG A 16 18.21 -20.51 -1.85
CA ARG A 16 19.12 -21.62 -1.49
C ARG A 16 18.45 -22.98 -1.69
N SER A 17 17.20 -23.14 -1.25
CA SER A 17 16.47 -24.39 -1.39
C SER A 17 16.17 -24.69 -2.86
N ILE A 18 15.78 -23.69 -3.64
CA ILE A 18 15.56 -23.85 -5.09
C ILE A 18 16.85 -24.26 -5.80
N HIS A 19 17.98 -23.62 -5.47
CA HIS A 19 19.29 -23.96 -6.03
C HIS A 19 19.64 -25.43 -5.77
N LEU A 20 19.45 -25.90 -4.53
CA LEU A 20 19.72 -27.29 -4.15
C LEU A 20 18.74 -28.29 -4.78
N LEU A 21 17.45 -27.95 -4.85
CA LEU A 21 16.41 -28.88 -5.32
C LEU A 21 16.39 -29.04 -6.84
N LEU A 22 16.68 -27.97 -7.58
CA LEU A 22 16.61 -27.97 -9.05
C LEU A 22 17.98 -27.96 -9.72
N ASP A 23 19.07 -27.87 -8.95
CA ASP A 23 20.43 -27.68 -9.44
C ASP A 23 20.57 -26.49 -10.41
N ILE A 24 19.86 -25.39 -10.12
CA ILE A 24 19.84 -24.18 -10.94
C ILE A 24 20.71 -23.10 -10.30
N ASN A 25 21.56 -22.46 -11.10
CA ASN A 25 22.39 -21.33 -10.65
C ASN A 25 21.55 -20.20 -10.04
N HIS A 26 21.98 -19.67 -8.88
CA HIS A 26 21.32 -18.57 -8.17
C HIS A 26 21.02 -17.35 -9.06
N LYS A 27 21.87 -17.04 -10.06
CA LYS A 27 21.65 -15.93 -11.00
C LYS A 27 20.38 -16.12 -11.84
N ALA A 28 20.09 -17.35 -12.27
CA ALA A 28 18.89 -17.66 -13.03
C ALA A 28 17.62 -17.55 -12.17
N ILE A 29 17.73 -17.90 -10.88
CA ILE A 29 16.64 -17.74 -9.90
C ILE A 29 16.31 -16.25 -9.69
N GLU A 30 17.35 -15.42 -9.50
CA GLU A 30 17.19 -13.97 -9.36
C GLU A 30 16.65 -13.31 -10.63
N ASP A 31 17.10 -13.74 -11.80
CA ASP A 31 16.60 -13.23 -13.08
C ASP A 31 15.11 -13.55 -13.26
N MET A 32 14.70 -14.79 -12.97
CA MET A 32 13.28 -15.19 -12.97
C MET A 32 12.45 -14.32 -12.02
N GLU A 33 12.94 -14.07 -10.80
CA GLU A 33 12.26 -13.21 -9.83
C GLU A 33 12.12 -11.77 -10.33
N LYS A 34 13.18 -11.20 -10.91
CA LYS A 34 13.17 -9.84 -11.47
C LYS A 34 12.15 -9.72 -12.59
N ARG A 35 12.15 -10.66 -13.54
CA ARG A 35 11.18 -10.70 -14.66
C ARG A 35 9.75 -10.84 -14.16
N LEU A 36 9.51 -11.73 -13.19
CA LEU A 36 8.19 -11.91 -12.60
C LEU A 36 7.70 -10.65 -11.89
N CYS A 37 8.56 -9.98 -11.12
CA CYS A 37 8.22 -8.71 -10.47
C CYS A 37 7.86 -7.64 -11.49
N GLU A 38 8.63 -7.55 -12.57
CA GLU A 38 8.41 -6.55 -13.61
C GLU A 38 7.12 -6.81 -14.39
N LEU A 39 6.84 -8.06 -14.75
CA LEU A 39 5.59 -8.47 -15.39
C LEU A 39 4.38 -8.08 -14.54
N ARG A 40 4.41 -8.40 -13.24
CA ARG A 40 3.35 -8.03 -12.30
C ARG A 40 3.24 -6.52 -12.12
N ARG A 41 4.36 -5.80 -12.08
CA ARG A 41 4.39 -4.33 -11.98
C ARG A 41 3.66 -3.69 -13.15
N VAL A 42 3.91 -4.14 -14.37
CA VAL A 42 3.26 -3.64 -15.58
C VAL A 42 1.76 -3.94 -15.56
N PHE A 43 1.38 -5.18 -15.22
CA PHE A 43 -0.02 -5.58 -15.10
C PHE A 43 -0.78 -4.73 -14.07
N VAL A 44 -0.24 -4.63 -12.85
CA VAL A 44 -0.87 -3.86 -11.77
C VAL A 44 -1.00 -2.39 -12.16
N ALA A 45 0.03 -1.79 -12.76
CA ALA A 45 -0.04 -0.40 -13.21
C ALA A 45 -1.10 -0.15 -14.30
N LYS A 46 -1.44 -1.18 -15.09
CA LYS A 46 -2.50 -1.12 -16.11
C LYS A 46 -3.88 -1.28 -15.47
N GLU A 47 -4.08 -2.32 -14.66
CA GLU A 47 -5.37 -2.62 -14.04
C GLU A 47 -5.75 -1.61 -12.96
N GLU A 48 -4.79 -1.08 -12.21
CA GLU A 48 -5.03 -0.07 -11.16
C GLU A 48 -5.70 1.18 -11.71
N LYS A 49 -5.44 1.55 -12.98
CA LYS A 49 -6.08 2.70 -13.63
C LYS A 49 -7.58 2.51 -13.85
N LYS A 50 -8.04 1.26 -13.91
CA LYS A 50 -9.45 0.91 -14.09
C LYS A 50 -10.22 0.87 -12.77
N ILE A 51 -9.52 0.87 -11.64
CA ILE A 51 -10.14 0.79 -10.32
C ILE A 51 -10.88 2.10 -10.05
N VAL A 52 -12.15 1.95 -9.73
CA VAL A 52 -13.03 3.02 -9.27
C VAL A 52 -13.60 2.60 -7.93
N PHE A 53 -13.48 3.47 -6.92
CA PHE A 53 -14.10 3.25 -5.62
C PHE A 53 -15.54 3.73 -5.65
N GLY A 54 -16.43 3.00 -4.98
CA GLY A 54 -17.86 3.34 -4.99
C GLY A 54 -18.50 3.19 -6.37
N ASP A 55 -19.82 3.35 -6.41
CA ASP A 55 -20.63 3.29 -7.63
C ASP A 55 -21.45 4.58 -7.84
N GLY A 56 -21.33 5.56 -6.94
CA GLY A 56 -22.13 6.80 -6.95
C GLY A 56 -23.61 6.61 -6.60
N LYS A 57 -24.05 5.36 -6.36
CA LYS A 57 -25.44 5.01 -5.99
C LYS A 57 -25.53 4.66 -4.52
N ASN A 58 -24.67 3.75 -4.07
CA ASN A 58 -24.60 3.23 -2.72
C ASN A 58 -23.34 3.72 -2.01
N TRP A 59 -23.45 3.93 -0.71
CA TRP A 59 -22.30 4.26 0.13
C TRP A 59 -21.42 3.04 0.32
N LYS A 60 -20.15 3.12 -0.09
CA LYS A 60 -19.15 2.06 0.10
C LYS A 60 -18.09 2.48 1.12
N ASP A 61 -17.64 1.52 1.91
CA ASP A 61 -16.59 1.71 2.90
C ASP A 61 -15.20 1.55 2.24
N VAL A 62 -14.36 2.57 2.40
CA VAL A 62 -13.00 2.62 1.86
C VAL A 62 -12.05 2.99 2.98
N GLU A 63 -10.95 2.25 3.10
CA GLU A 63 -9.88 2.54 4.06
C GLU A 63 -8.68 3.14 3.33
N ALA A 64 -8.07 4.15 3.93
CA ALA A 64 -6.84 4.74 3.42
C ALA A 64 -5.85 5.05 4.54
N ASP A 65 -4.58 4.83 4.24
CA ASP A 65 -3.45 5.05 5.16
C ASP A 65 -2.14 5.17 4.38
N GLU A 66 -1.05 5.52 5.05
CA GLU A 66 0.30 5.52 4.51
C GLU A 66 1.25 4.57 5.25
N ALA A 67 2.13 3.90 4.49
CA ALA A 67 3.18 3.06 5.05
C ALA A 67 4.56 3.45 4.51
N THR A 68 5.57 3.29 5.37
CA THR A 68 6.98 3.47 5.01
C THR A 68 7.65 2.10 4.93
N PHE A 69 8.38 1.85 3.84
CA PHE A 69 8.99 0.55 3.56
C PHE A 69 10.51 0.54 3.76
N ASP A 70 11.18 1.65 3.46
CA ASP A 70 12.62 1.75 3.58
C ASP A 70 13.09 3.19 3.74
N LYS A 71 14.34 3.36 4.16
CA LYS A 71 15.05 4.65 4.19
C LYS A 71 16.48 4.48 3.66
N ARG A 72 16.98 5.51 2.99
CA ARG A 72 18.33 5.52 2.41
C ARG A 72 19.01 6.86 2.65
N ASP A 73 20.27 6.80 3.07
CA ASP A 73 21.14 7.97 3.07
C ASP A 73 21.61 8.25 1.64
N ILE A 74 21.30 9.44 1.13
CA ILE A 74 21.63 9.91 -0.22
C ILE A 74 22.72 10.99 -0.22
N SER A 75 23.42 11.20 0.91
CA SER A 75 24.49 12.21 1.07
C SER A 75 25.54 12.19 -0.05
N ASN A 76 25.92 11.00 -0.50
CA ASN A 76 26.99 10.79 -1.48
C ASN A 76 26.46 10.50 -2.90
N GLU A 77 25.16 10.66 -3.16
CA GLU A 77 24.54 10.24 -4.42
C GLU A 77 24.17 11.42 -5.31
N LEU A 78 24.89 11.55 -6.44
CA LEU A 78 24.72 12.63 -7.41
C LEU A 78 23.29 12.72 -7.95
N ASP A 79 22.66 11.57 -8.23
CA ASP A 79 21.31 11.48 -8.79
C ASP A 79 20.24 12.14 -7.90
N PHE A 80 20.48 12.19 -6.59
CA PHE A 80 19.54 12.70 -5.60
C PHE A 80 19.93 14.06 -5.01
N LYS A 81 21.00 14.69 -5.50
CA LYS A 81 21.46 16.01 -5.02
C LYS A 81 20.38 17.08 -5.11
N HIS A 82 19.51 17.00 -6.12
CA HIS A 82 18.36 17.91 -6.30
C HIS A 82 17.31 17.83 -5.17
N LEU A 83 17.27 16.71 -4.42
CA LEU A 83 16.36 16.53 -3.29
C LEU A 83 16.93 17.08 -1.98
N MET A 84 18.26 17.25 -1.90
CA MET A 84 18.95 17.75 -0.71
C MET A 84 18.92 19.27 -0.69
N LYS A 85 18.06 19.85 0.16
CA LYS A 85 18.02 21.31 0.36
C LYS A 85 19.11 21.79 1.31
N ASN A 86 19.38 21.02 2.36
CA ASN A 86 20.38 21.32 3.37
C ASN A 86 21.36 20.14 3.49
N LYS A 87 22.63 20.41 3.84
CA LYS A 87 23.67 19.38 4.03
C LYS A 87 23.29 18.32 5.08
N ASN A 88 22.44 18.69 6.04
CA ASN A 88 22.03 17.81 7.14
C ASN A 88 20.78 16.97 6.82
N THR A 89 20.08 17.24 5.71
CA THR A 89 18.88 16.49 5.29
C THR A 89 19.26 15.53 4.18
N THR A 90 19.64 14.31 4.55
CA THR A 90 20.18 13.30 3.62
C THR A 90 19.38 12.00 3.60
N ILE A 91 18.34 11.86 4.43
CA ILE A 91 17.54 10.62 4.48
C ILE A 91 16.34 10.71 3.54
N MET A 92 16.38 9.91 2.49
CA MET A 92 15.25 9.64 1.60
C MET A 92 14.41 8.48 2.15
N TRP A 93 13.09 8.59 2.01
CA TRP A 93 12.14 7.59 2.49
C TRP A 93 11.34 7.01 1.33
N GLU A 94 11.12 5.69 1.35
CA GLU A 94 10.18 5.02 0.46
C GLU A 94 8.83 4.92 1.17
N GLN A 95 7.95 5.91 0.93
CA GLN A 95 6.62 6.00 1.53
C GLN A 95 5.53 5.87 0.46
N TRP A 96 4.47 5.15 0.79
CA TRP A 96 3.35 4.86 -0.11
C TRP A 96 2.02 5.12 0.58
N ALA A 97 1.09 5.72 -0.16
CA ALA A 97 -0.31 5.82 0.25
C ALA A 97 -1.09 4.66 -0.36
N GLY A 98 -1.98 4.07 0.43
CA GLY A 98 -2.85 2.98 0.03
C GLY A 98 -4.31 3.37 0.18
N CYS A 99 -5.14 2.91 -0.74
CA CYS A 99 -6.60 3.01 -0.64
C CYS A 99 -7.21 1.67 -1.01
N ILE A 100 -8.18 1.19 -0.23
CA ILE A 100 -8.83 -0.09 -0.47
C ILE A 100 -10.30 -0.07 -0.08
N GLN A 101 -11.15 -0.67 -0.90
CA GLN A 101 -12.56 -0.90 -0.56
C GLN A 101 -12.68 -2.15 0.31
N SER A 102 -13.38 -2.03 1.43
CA SER A 102 -13.55 -3.15 2.35
C SER A 102 -14.19 -4.35 1.65
N GLY A 103 -13.64 -5.55 1.91
CA GLY A 103 -14.09 -6.80 1.28
C GLY A 103 -13.64 -7.03 -0.16
N HIS A 104 -12.92 -6.10 -0.80
CA HIS A 104 -12.50 -6.21 -2.20
C HIS A 104 -10.98 -6.05 -2.34
N PRO A 105 -10.17 -7.10 -2.10
CA PRO A 105 -8.71 -7.01 -2.15
C PRO A 105 -8.15 -6.43 -3.45
N GLN A 106 -8.79 -6.75 -4.58
CA GLN A 106 -8.43 -6.27 -5.92
C GLN A 106 -8.61 -4.76 -6.12
N SER A 107 -9.33 -4.09 -5.21
CA SER A 107 -9.48 -2.63 -5.24
C SER A 107 -8.31 -1.89 -4.60
N LEU A 108 -7.31 -2.59 -4.05
CA LEU A 108 -6.14 -1.96 -3.45
C LEU A 108 -5.39 -1.13 -4.50
N VAL A 109 -5.33 0.17 -4.28
CA VAL A 109 -4.54 1.13 -5.06
C VAL A 109 -3.36 1.59 -4.22
N LEU A 110 -2.16 1.57 -4.79
CA LEU A 110 -0.93 2.04 -4.15
C LEU A 110 -0.32 3.21 -4.92
N GLN A 111 -0.15 4.36 -4.26
CA GLN A 111 0.48 5.53 -4.83
C GLN A 111 1.78 5.86 -4.09
N ARG A 112 2.90 5.90 -4.82
CA ARG A 112 4.18 6.34 -4.25
C ARG A 112 4.08 7.81 -3.85
N LEU A 113 4.47 8.11 -2.63
CA LEU A 113 4.56 9.48 -2.12
C LEU A 113 5.95 10.06 -2.35
N THR A 114 6.06 11.38 -2.22
CA THR A 114 7.32 12.10 -2.32
C THR A 114 7.56 12.88 -1.03
N PRO A 115 7.82 12.18 0.09
CA PRO A 115 8.08 12.85 1.35
C PRO A 115 9.33 13.73 1.27
N LYS A 116 9.40 14.72 2.15
CA LYS A 116 10.61 15.55 2.26
C LYS A 116 11.76 14.69 2.77
N VAL A 117 12.95 14.92 2.22
CA VAL A 117 14.20 14.37 2.77
C VAL A 117 14.38 14.91 4.19
N THR A 118 14.77 14.05 5.12
CA THR A 118 14.90 14.40 6.54
C THR A 118 16.34 14.27 7.03
N VAL A 119 16.57 14.70 8.27
CA VAL A 119 17.83 14.44 8.99
C VAL A 119 17.96 12.97 9.36
N THR A 120 19.19 12.50 9.60
CA THR A 120 19.55 11.10 9.93
C THR A 120 18.77 10.54 11.13
N ARG A 121 18.51 11.37 12.14
CA ARG A 121 17.81 10.99 13.38
C ARG A 121 16.30 11.14 13.32
N ALA A 122 15.72 11.48 12.16
CA ALA A 122 14.28 11.62 12.06
C ALA A 122 13.58 10.27 12.28
N PRO A 123 12.49 10.23 13.07
CA PRO A 123 11.76 8.99 13.33
C PRO A 123 11.00 8.47 12.10
N GLY A 124 10.76 9.32 11.09
CA GLY A 124 10.06 8.98 9.86
C GLY A 124 9.90 10.20 8.93
N PRO A 125 9.32 10.00 7.73
CA PRO A 125 9.04 11.08 6.77
C PRO A 125 7.93 12.04 7.22
N GLY A 126 7.19 11.67 8.28
CA GLY A 126 5.97 12.35 8.70
C GLY A 126 4.73 11.85 7.97
N ALA A 127 3.57 12.41 8.34
CA ALA A 127 2.29 12.06 7.74
C ALA A 127 2.20 12.54 6.29
N ILE A 128 1.31 11.91 5.50
CA ILE A 128 1.03 12.33 4.12
C ILE A 128 0.70 13.83 4.06
N ARG A 129 1.18 14.54 3.04
CA ARG A 129 0.88 15.98 2.89
C ARG A 129 -0.51 16.19 2.30
N ARG A 130 -1.19 17.26 2.74
CA ARG A 130 -2.52 17.64 2.25
C ARG A 130 -2.57 17.81 0.73
N VAL A 131 -1.50 18.30 0.10
CA VAL A 131 -1.42 18.48 -1.36
C VAL A 131 -1.37 17.15 -2.12
N GLU A 132 -0.63 16.16 -1.60
CA GLU A 132 -0.56 14.81 -2.17
C GLU A 132 -1.89 14.09 -1.97
N TRP A 133 -2.43 14.15 -0.75
CA TRP A 133 -3.73 13.56 -0.46
C TRP A 133 -4.85 14.17 -1.31
N LYS A 134 -4.85 15.49 -1.53
CA LYS A 134 -5.84 16.15 -2.39
C LYS A 134 -5.86 15.55 -3.79
N GLN A 135 -4.69 15.32 -4.40
CA GLN A 135 -4.60 14.74 -5.73
C GLN A 135 -5.11 13.30 -5.74
N ILE A 136 -4.68 12.48 -4.77
CA ILE A 136 -5.08 11.06 -4.66
C ILE A 136 -6.58 10.93 -4.39
N GLY A 137 -7.07 11.57 -3.33
CA GLY A 137 -8.47 11.49 -2.91
C GLY A 137 -9.43 12.06 -3.95
N THR A 138 -9.06 13.16 -4.64
CA THR A 138 -9.91 13.71 -5.72
C THR A 138 -9.98 12.73 -6.90
N LYS A 139 -8.87 12.12 -7.28
CA LYS A 139 -8.82 11.16 -8.38
C LYS A 139 -9.64 9.90 -8.09
N LEU A 140 -9.55 9.39 -6.86
CA LEU A 140 -10.08 8.07 -6.50
C LEU A 140 -11.51 8.10 -5.94
N LEU A 141 -11.88 9.17 -5.21
CA LEU A 141 -13.08 9.14 -4.34
C LEU A 141 -14.14 10.19 -4.67
N LYS A 142 -13.79 11.22 -5.45
CA LYS A 142 -14.68 12.36 -5.71
C LYS A 142 -16.00 11.92 -6.37
N ASP A 143 -17.11 12.33 -5.76
CA ASP A 143 -18.49 12.10 -6.22
C ASP A 143 -18.87 10.61 -6.31
N ARG A 144 -18.25 9.76 -5.48
CA ARG A 144 -18.46 8.30 -5.52
C ARG A 144 -19.32 7.71 -4.41
N ASN A 145 -19.83 8.54 -3.48
CA ASN A 145 -20.52 8.11 -2.26
C ASN A 145 -19.64 7.13 -1.45
N VAL A 146 -18.55 7.64 -0.88
CA VAL A 146 -17.60 6.83 -0.11
C VAL A 146 -17.62 7.24 1.36
N VAL A 147 -17.69 6.27 2.26
CA VAL A 147 -17.30 6.45 3.66
C VAL A 147 -15.82 6.12 3.75
N LEU A 148 -15.01 7.14 3.98
CA LEU A 148 -13.57 7.03 4.03
C LEU A 148 -13.11 6.90 5.48
N HIS A 149 -12.57 5.74 5.83
CA HIS A 149 -11.95 5.49 7.13
C HIS A 149 -10.46 5.73 7.02
N THR A 150 -9.95 6.68 7.80
CA THR A 150 -8.50 6.93 7.89
C THR A 150 -8.09 7.10 9.34
N ASP A 151 -6.79 7.12 9.55
CA ASP A 151 -6.22 7.59 10.79
C ASP A 151 -6.55 9.08 11.07
N SER A 152 -6.02 9.58 12.17
CA SER A 152 -6.28 10.93 12.63
C SER A 152 -5.43 12.02 11.96
N ALA A 153 -4.62 11.71 10.93
CA ALA A 153 -3.76 12.68 10.29
C ALA A 153 -4.57 13.86 9.71
N LYS A 154 -4.02 15.07 9.87
CA LYS A 154 -4.72 16.32 9.48
C LYS A 154 -5.02 16.37 7.98
N SER A 155 -4.22 15.71 7.15
CA SER A 155 -4.35 15.72 5.70
C SER A 155 -5.63 15.04 5.22
N TYR A 156 -6.04 13.94 5.87
CA TYR A 156 -7.26 13.20 5.51
C TYR A 156 -8.55 13.96 5.80
N LYS A 157 -8.51 14.98 6.68
CA LYS A 157 -9.66 15.86 6.96
C LYS A 157 -10.03 16.79 5.80
N LEU A 158 -9.31 16.73 4.69
CA LEU A 158 -9.66 17.47 3.50
C LEU A 158 -11.07 17.06 3.02
N VAL A 159 -11.95 18.04 2.88
CA VAL A 159 -13.30 17.82 2.34
C VAL A 159 -13.20 17.48 0.86
N ILE A 160 -13.71 16.31 0.48
CA ILE A 160 -13.83 15.84 -0.91
C ILE A 160 -15.32 15.63 -1.20
N PRO A 161 -15.87 16.19 -2.30
CA PRO A 161 -17.26 15.97 -2.68
C PRO A 161 -17.61 14.48 -2.77
N GLY A 162 -18.78 14.09 -2.26
CA GLY A 162 -19.24 12.70 -2.26
C GLY A 162 -18.51 11.76 -1.29
N VAL A 163 -17.72 12.31 -0.35
CA VAL A 163 -16.99 11.53 0.67
C VAL A 163 -17.40 11.95 2.07
N ILE A 164 -17.74 10.98 2.91
CA ILE A 164 -17.90 11.15 4.35
C ILE A 164 -16.61 10.67 5.00
N HIS A 165 -15.92 11.56 5.72
CA HIS A 165 -14.73 11.19 6.46
C HIS A 165 -15.10 10.61 7.82
N ASP A 166 -14.57 9.44 8.10
CA ASP A 166 -14.63 8.78 9.40
C ASP A 166 -13.21 8.69 9.99
N ARG A 167 -13.07 9.24 11.19
CA ARG A 167 -11.78 9.42 11.84
C ARG A 167 -11.55 8.32 12.86
N VAL A 168 -10.63 7.42 12.55
CA VAL A 168 -10.22 6.35 13.46
C VAL A 168 -9.13 6.89 14.40
N VAL A 169 -9.27 6.57 15.68
CA VAL A 169 -8.38 7.02 16.76
C VAL A 169 -7.67 5.82 17.37
N HIS A 170 -6.38 5.68 17.07
CA HIS A 170 -5.54 4.57 17.54
C HIS A 170 -4.79 4.85 18.85
N CYS A 171 -5.09 5.98 19.53
CA CYS A 171 -4.39 6.34 20.76
C CYS A 171 -5.14 5.87 22.02
N ARG A 172 -4.38 5.52 23.06
CA ARG A 172 -4.94 5.33 24.40
C ARG A 172 -5.56 6.64 24.85
N LYS A 173 -6.75 6.58 25.40
CA LYS A 173 -7.44 7.76 25.94
C LYS A 173 -7.37 7.72 27.46
N ARG A 174 -6.86 8.79 28.06
CA ARG A 174 -6.94 8.98 29.51
C ARG A 174 -8.36 9.41 29.86
N VAL A 175 -9.06 8.60 30.63
CA VAL A 175 -10.43 8.88 31.06
C VAL A 175 -10.54 8.76 32.57
N LYS A 176 -11.42 9.58 33.16
CA LYS A 176 -11.74 9.49 34.59
C LYS A 176 -12.81 8.43 34.77
N GLN A 177 -12.47 7.31 35.41
CA GLN A 177 -13.40 6.26 35.82
C GLN A 177 -13.37 6.18 37.34
N ASN A 178 -14.54 6.30 37.98
CA ASN A 178 -14.70 6.22 39.43
C ASN A 178 -13.71 7.12 40.20
N GLY A 179 -13.60 8.38 39.78
CA GLY A 179 -12.70 9.34 40.43
C GLY A 179 -11.22 9.25 40.03
N LYS A 180 -10.75 8.13 39.48
CA LYS A 180 -9.34 7.90 39.10
C LYS A 180 -9.13 8.01 37.59
N TYR A 181 -7.96 8.52 37.18
CA TYR A 181 -7.59 8.61 35.76
C TYR A 181 -6.93 7.31 35.30
N THR A 182 -7.56 6.62 34.37
CA THR A 182 -7.05 5.37 33.80
C THR A 182 -6.79 5.54 32.30
N TRP A 183 -5.71 4.93 31.81
CA TRP A 183 -5.42 4.84 30.39
C TRP A 183 -6.21 3.68 29.77
N MET A 184 -7.25 4.00 29.00
CA MET A 184 -7.99 2.98 28.27
C MET A 184 -7.35 2.71 26.92
N HIS A 185 -7.34 1.44 26.53
CA HIS A 185 -6.97 1.02 25.19
C HIS A 185 -7.94 1.57 24.14
N PRO A 186 -7.45 1.88 22.93
CA PRO A 186 -8.31 2.33 21.84
C PRO A 186 -9.30 1.24 21.44
N LYS A 187 -10.52 1.65 21.07
CA LYS A 187 -11.46 0.77 20.37
C LYS A 187 -11.09 0.75 18.90
N TYR A 188 -10.49 -0.34 18.45
CA TYR A 188 -10.05 -0.47 17.05
C TYR A 188 -11.24 -0.52 16.07
N VAL A 189 -12.35 -1.14 16.47
CA VAL A 189 -13.59 -1.17 15.68
C VAL A 189 -14.71 -0.55 16.50
N SER A 190 -15.50 0.33 15.88
CA SER A 190 -16.74 0.82 16.46
C SER A 190 -17.82 0.97 15.39
N ILE A 191 -19.09 0.86 15.76
CA ILE A 191 -20.18 1.21 14.85
C ILE A 191 -20.39 2.71 14.95
N VAL A 192 -20.20 3.41 13.82
CA VAL A 192 -20.39 4.86 13.71
C VAL A 192 -21.62 5.13 12.87
N LYS A 193 -22.41 6.12 13.29
CA LYS A 193 -23.61 6.59 12.60
C LYS A 193 -23.27 7.88 11.87
N HIS A 194 -23.45 7.89 10.55
CA HIS A 194 -23.24 9.05 9.70
C HIS A 194 -24.57 9.56 9.14
N THR A 195 -24.77 10.87 9.16
CA THR A 195 -25.93 11.50 8.51
C THR A 195 -25.60 11.81 7.06
N LEU A 196 -26.41 11.30 6.12
CA LEU A 196 -26.16 11.48 4.70
C LEU A 196 -26.45 12.93 4.25
N PRO A 197 -25.56 13.58 3.46
CA PRO A 197 -25.68 15.01 3.12
C PRO A 197 -26.96 15.44 2.39
N LYS A 198 -27.59 14.53 1.63
CA LYS A 198 -28.78 14.82 0.81
C LYS A 198 -30.08 14.29 1.43
N SER A 199 -30.07 13.02 1.84
CA SER A 199 -31.29 12.35 2.31
C SER A 199 -31.53 12.49 3.81
N LYS A 200 -30.56 13.02 4.58
CA LYS A 200 -30.54 13.07 6.05
C LYS A 200 -30.76 11.71 6.75
N LYS A 201 -30.77 10.61 5.99
CA LYS A 201 -30.84 9.25 6.53
C LYS A 201 -29.58 8.93 7.31
N ILE A 202 -29.72 8.12 8.36
CA ILE A 202 -28.59 7.65 9.16
C ILE A 202 -28.05 6.37 8.53
N LEU A 203 -26.76 6.38 8.22
CA LEU A 203 -26.00 5.22 7.77
C LEU A 203 -25.11 4.73 8.91
N SER A 204 -25.31 3.49 9.35
CA SER A 204 -24.46 2.85 10.37
C SER A 204 -23.38 2.01 9.69
N ARG A 205 -22.11 2.29 9.96
CA ARG A 205 -20.95 1.57 9.39
C ARG A 205 -19.98 1.12 10.48
N LYS A 206 -19.23 0.06 10.19
CA LYS A 206 -18.09 -0.36 11.03
C LYS A 206 -16.91 0.54 10.68
N SER A 207 -16.51 1.38 11.62
CA SER A 207 -15.33 2.23 11.55
C SER A 207 -14.08 1.43 11.87
N GLY A 208 -13.05 1.56 11.02
CA GLY A 208 -11.74 0.95 11.25
C GLY A 208 -10.80 1.07 10.04
N THR A 209 -9.51 0.88 10.28
CA THR A 209 -8.44 0.83 9.26
C THR A 209 -7.79 -0.56 9.18
N GLN A 210 -8.44 -1.60 9.72
CA GLN A 210 -7.78 -2.91 9.86
C GLN A 210 -7.52 -3.61 8.54
N VAL A 211 -8.27 -3.31 7.47
CA VAL A 211 -8.06 -3.91 6.16
C VAL A 211 -6.80 -3.33 5.55
N ILE A 212 -6.62 -2.01 5.58
CA ILE A 212 -5.40 -1.37 5.07
C ILE A 212 -4.17 -1.69 5.94
N ASP A 213 -4.32 -1.74 7.27
CA ASP A 213 -3.23 -2.16 8.19
C ASP A 213 -2.75 -3.58 7.89
N ARG A 214 -3.70 -4.52 7.66
CA ARG A 214 -3.39 -5.91 7.29
C ARG A 214 -2.78 -5.99 5.90
N CYS A 215 -3.17 -5.12 4.97
CA CYS A 215 -2.53 -5.00 3.67
C CYS A 215 -1.07 -4.58 3.82
N TRP A 216 -0.77 -3.55 4.62
CA TRP A 216 0.61 -3.12 4.83
C TRP A 216 1.49 -4.22 5.39
N ARG A 217 1.02 -4.95 6.40
CA ARG A 217 1.73 -6.12 6.93
C ARG A 217 1.98 -7.17 5.84
N PHE A 218 0.95 -7.50 5.05
CA PHE A 218 1.08 -8.47 3.96
C PHE A 218 2.15 -8.09 2.93
N LEU A 219 2.25 -6.80 2.59
CA LEU A 219 3.26 -6.29 1.66
C LEU A 219 4.65 -6.29 2.30
N GLN A 220 4.77 -5.86 3.56
CA GLN A 220 6.04 -5.85 4.28
C GLN A 220 6.63 -7.27 4.41
N ASP A 221 5.81 -8.26 4.73
CA ASP A 221 6.22 -9.68 4.80
C ASP A 221 6.72 -10.24 3.46
N ARG A 222 6.48 -9.53 2.34
CA ARG A 222 6.88 -9.90 0.98
C ARG A 222 8.14 -9.22 0.49
N ILE A 223 8.54 -8.13 1.13
CA ILE A 223 9.60 -7.27 0.62
C ILE A 223 10.84 -7.50 1.46
N GLN A 224 11.83 -8.15 0.85
CA GLN A 224 13.19 -8.21 1.39
C GLN A 224 13.98 -7.01 0.88
N ILE A 225 14.31 -6.12 1.82
CA ILE A 225 15.21 -4.98 1.59
C ILE A 225 16.64 -5.49 1.52
N ASN A 226 17.37 -5.07 0.49
CA ASN A 226 18.77 -5.39 0.30
C ASN A 226 19.46 -4.28 -0.52
N GLN A 227 20.74 -4.43 -0.81
CA GLN A 227 21.53 -3.42 -1.53
C GLN A 227 20.96 -3.00 -2.90
N HIS A 228 20.20 -3.87 -3.55
CA HIS A 228 19.56 -3.61 -4.85
C HIS A 228 18.08 -3.21 -4.73
N SER A 229 17.44 -3.50 -3.60
CA SER A 229 16.05 -3.24 -3.29
C SER A 229 15.92 -2.24 -2.14
N LYS A 230 16.48 -1.05 -2.34
CA LYS A 230 16.52 0.08 -1.39
C LYS A 230 15.62 1.23 -1.82
N ALA A 231 15.37 2.18 -0.93
CA ALA A 231 14.56 3.36 -1.21
C ALA A 231 15.00 4.06 -2.51
N GLY A 232 14.01 4.46 -3.32
CA GLY A 232 14.20 5.06 -4.64
C GLY A 232 14.56 4.09 -5.76
N SER A 233 14.89 2.82 -5.47
CA SER A 233 15.25 1.85 -6.51
C SER A 233 14.04 1.37 -7.32
N HIS A 234 14.27 1.08 -8.60
CA HIS A 234 13.26 0.49 -9.46
C HIS A 234 12.83 -0.90 -8.98
N LEU A 235 13.78 -1.70 -8.47
CA LEU A 235 13.52 -3.05 -7.99
C LEU A 235 12.61 -3.05 -6.75
N LEU A 236 12.82 -2.16 -5.78
CA LEU A 236 11.92 -2.04 -4.62
C LEU A 236 10.50 -1.70 -5.07
N ARG A 237 10.35 -0.79 -6.04
CA ARG A 237 9.05 -0.45 -6.62
C ARG A 237 8.42 -1.64 -7.34
N ALA A 238 9.18 -2.39 -8.12
CA ALA A 238 8.69 -3.59 -8.80
C ALA A 238 8.23 -4.65 -7.79
N LYS A 239 9.00 -4.89 -6.73
CA LYS A 239 8.63 -5.81 -5.63
C LYS A 239 7.35 -5.37 -4.91
N LEU A 240 7.20 -4.08 -4.61
CA LEU A 240 5.98 -3.53 -4.01
C LEU A 240 4.74 -3.79 -4.88
N ARG A 241 4.85 -3.52 -6.19
CA ARG A 241 3.74 -3.78 -7.13
C ARG A 241 3.50 -5.28 -7.34
N ALA A 242 4.54 -6.11 -7.32
CA ALA A 242 4.40 -7.56 -7.35
C ALA A 242 3.70 -8.10 -6.09
N ALA A 243 3.99 -7.55 -4.92
CA ALA A 243 3.30 -7.89 -3.68
C ALA A 243 1.83 -7.40 -3.69
N GLN A 244 1.55 -6.26 -4.32
CA GLN A 244 0.17 -5.79 -4.56
C GLN A 244 -0.61 -6.76 -5.45
N TYR A 245 0.00 -7.28 -6.52
CA TYR A 245 -0.60 -8.33 -7.34
C TYR A 245 -0.94 -9.57 -6.49
N GLU A 246 0.00 -10.06 -5.68
CA GLU A 246 -0.26 -11.18 -4.77
C GLU A 246 -1.38 -10.88 -3.78
N TYR A 247 -1.49 -9.63 -3.31
CA TYR A 247 -2.58 -9.23 -2.42
C TYR A 247 -3.93 -9.23 -3.12
N TRP A 248 -4.00 -8.75 -4.37
CA TRP A 248 -5.22 -8.79 -5.18
C TRP A 248 -5.76 -10.21 -5.35
N TYR A 249 -4.86 -11.19 -5.46
CA TYR A 249 -5.18 -12.59 -5.72
C TYR A 249 -4.95 -13.53 -4.52
N ARG A 250 -4.85 -12.97 -3.31
CA ARG A 250 -4.47 -13.70 -2.08
C ARG A 250 -5.37 -14.87 -1.68
N ASN A 251 -6.60 -14.92 -2.20
CA ASN A 251 -7.58 -15.97 -1.91
C ASN A 251 -7.88 -16.82 -3.16
N THR A 252 -7.03 -16.74 -4.17
CA THR A 252 -7.16 -17.49 -5.43
C THR A 252 -5.90 -18.31 -5.67
N ASP A 253 -5.97 -19.27 -6.58
CA ASP A 253 -4.79 -20.00 -7.01
C ASP A 253 -3.85 -19.07 -7.80
N LEU A 254 -2.73 -18.71 -7.17
CA LEU A 254 -1.73 -17.82 -7.74
C LEU A 254 -1.00 -18.45 -8.92
N TRP A 255 -0.91 -19.79 -9.01
CA TRP A 255 -0.33 -20.48 -10.15
C TRP A 255 -1.18 -20.26 -11.40
N LEU A 256 -2.51 -20.43 -11.29
CA LEU A 256 -3.44 -20.16 -12.38
C LEU A 256 -3.47 -18.68 -12.76
N LYS A 257 -3.48 -17.76 -11.78
CA LYS A 257 -3.43 -16.32 -12.10
C LYS A 257 -2.12 -15.89 -12.73
N CYS A 258 -1.01 -16.50 -12.33
CA CYS A 258 0.27 -16.23 -12.97
C CYS A 258 0.34 -16.81 -14.40
N SER A 259 -0.29 -17.97 -14.66
CA SER A 259 -0.30 -18.55 -16.00
C SER A 259 -1.13 -17.71 -16.97
N GLU A 260 -2.30 -17.22 -16.55
CA GLU A 260 -3.10 -16.23 -17.30
C GLU A 260 -2.25 -14.99 -17.65
N LEU A 261 -1.54 -14.45 -16.67
CA LEU A 261 -0.68 -13.28 -16.85
C LEU A 261 0.47 -13.54 -17.84
N CYS A 262 1.12 -14.69 -17.75
CA CYS A 262 2.17 -15.08 -18.69
C CYS A 262 1.63 -15.28 -20.10
N ALA A 263 0.46 -15.91 -20.25
CA ALA A 263 -0.18 -16.11 -21.55
C ALA A 263 -0.52 -14.77 -22.22
N ASP A 264 -1.07 -13.82 -21.46
CA ASP A 264 -1.36 -12.48 -21.97
C ASP A 264 -0.10 -11.70 -22.36
N HIS A 265 1.02 -11.90 -21.65
CA HIS A 265 2.30 -11.31 -22.02
C HIS A 265 2.84 -11.89 -23.33
N MET A 266 2.72 -13.21 -23.53
CA MET A 266 3.20 -13.89 -24.74
C MET A 266 2.46 -13.45 -26.00
N LYS A 267 1.16 -13.12 -25.90
CA LYS A 267 0.36 -12.58 -27.02
C LYS A 267 0.89 -11.25 -27.57
N LEU A 268 1.74 -10.53 -26.83
CA LEU A 268 2.35 -9.29 -27.32
C LEU A 268 3.54 -9.53 -28.26
N PHE A 269 4.02 -10.77 -28.36
CA PHE A 269 5.18 -11.16 -29.17
C PHE A 269 4.83 -12.14 -30.29
N MET A 270 3.55 -12.46 -30.45
CA MET A 270 2.98 -13.22 -31.57
C MET A 270 2.29 -12.25 -32.52
#